data_AF-A0A972G8A7-F1
#
_entry.id   AF-A0A972G8A7-F1
#
_cell.length_a   1.000
_cell.length_b   1.000
_cell.length_c   1.000
_cell.angle_alpha   90.00
_cell.angle_beta   90.00
_cell.angle_gamma   90.00
#
_symmetry.space_group_name_H-M   'P 1'
#
loop_
_entity.id
_entity.type
_entity.pdbx_description
1 polymer ?
#
loop_
_entity_poly.entity_id
_entity_poly.type
_entity_poly.pdbx_seq_one_letter_code
_entity_poly.pdbx_strand_id
1 'polypeptide(L)'
;MFDWMGRFLVSMTSILQRLAMVIVVVAAAVLLAAALAAAFGVLPWLDLPLSFGATTLPDGGRYLQIGVTGLLILLSLYLPANARMIRLETSHRDFRVRMEDVARAYAACHKADREGFFGLDREFDAVRERYAFLQEHPELETLEPQILELAAQMSLESRQLAQSFSVEKIERARRFLQQRQHEIDGFEAHLDRARAACAELTVLAEQVEDEEIRLGEKRRAVEHQLRAALTELGFELRHRPADEPRVITMHTASSPAE
;
A
#
# COMPACT_ATOMS: atom_id res chain seq x y z
N MET A 1 13.46 -14.91 26.24
CA MET A 1 14.33 -13.72 26.46
C MET A 1 15.25 -13.43 25.28
N PHE A 2 15.78 -14.45 24.57
CA PHE A 2 16.66 -14.27 23.40
C PHE A 2 16.00 -13.60 22.17
N ASP A 3 14.73 -13.87 21.89
CA ASP A 3 14.04 -13.32 20.69
C ASP A 3 13.74 -11.81 20.76
N TRP A 4 13.67 -11.24 21.95
CA TRP A 4 13.43 -9.80 22.11
C TRP A 4 14.71 -9.00 21.81
N MET A 5 15.86 -9.51 22.27
CA MET A 5 17.17 -8.92 21.99
C MET A 5 17.52 -8.98 20.49
N GLY A 6 17.24 -10.11 19.82
CA GLY A 6 17.49 -10.26 18.39
C GLY A 6 16.67 -9.31 17.53
N ARG A 7 15.37 -9.14 17.84
CA ARG A 7 14.49 -8.18 17.14
C ARG A 7 14.90 -6.74 17.38
N PHE A 8 15.34 -6.41 18.60
CA PHE A 8 15.85 -5.09 18.94
C PHE A 8 17.14 -4.75 18.18
N LEU A 9 18.10 -5.68 18.12
CA LEU A 9 19.36 -5.51 17.39
C LEU A 9 19.14 -5.33 15.88
N VAL A 10 18.26 -6.12 15.27
CA VAL A 10 17.91 -5.97 13.83
C VAL A 10 17.18 -4.66 13.56
N SER A 11 16.30 -4.23 14.46
CA SER A 11 15.65 -2.92 14.34
C SER A 11 16.68 -1.78 14.41
N MET A 12 17.60 -1.86 15.37
CA MET A 12 18.67 -0.87 15.56
C MET A 12 19.58 -0.75 14.33
N THR A 13 20.03 -1.87 13.76
CA THR A 13 20.87 -1.85 12.54
C THR A 13 20.12 -1.26 11.34
N SER A 14 18.83 -1.56 11.20
CA SER A 14 18.01 -1.00 10.11
C SER A 14 17.83 0.51 10.21
N ILE A 15 17.67 1.04 11.43
CA ILE A 15 17.55 2.48 11.69
C ILE A 15 18.88 3.17 11.41
N LEU A 16 19.98 2.59 11.89
CA LEU A 16 21.33 3.13 11.69
C LEU A 16 21.72 3.16 10.20
N GLN A 17 21.34 2.13 9.44
CA GLN A 17 21.56 2.07 7.99
C GLN A 17 20.75 3.11 7.22
N ARG A 18 19.48 3.36 7.59
CA ARG A 18 18.67 4.43 7.01
C ARG A 18 19.27 5.81 7.30
N LEU A 19 19.70 6.03 8.54
CA LEU A 19 20.36 7.27 8.94
C LEU A 19 21.64 7.50 8.13
N ALA A 20 22.49 6.48 8.00
CA ALA A 20 23.71 6.55 7.20
C ALA A 20 23.42 6.89 5.72
N MET A 21 22.38 6.28 5.13
CA MET A 21 21.97 6.57 3.76
C MET A 21 21.52 8.02 3.58
N VAL A 22 20.71 8.55 4.52
CA VAL A 22 20.28 9.95 4.49
C VAL A 22 21.48 10.89 4.58
N ILE A 23 22.43 10.60 5.47
CA ILE A 23 23.66 11.39 5.63
C ILE A 23 24.47 11.42 4.33
N VAL A 24 24.65 10.27 3.67
CA VAL A 24 25.39 10.17 2.40
C VAL A 24 24.71 10.97 1.28
N VAL A 25 23.38 10.87 1.15
CA VAL A 25 22.62 11.61 0.13
C VAL A 25 22.68 13.12 0.36
N VAL A 26 22.52 13.55 1.61
CA VAL A 26 22.63 14.97 1.98
C VAL A 26 24.04 15.50 1.73
N ALA A 27 25.08 14.75 2.11
CA ALA A 27 26.46 15.12 1.84
C ALA A 27 26.76 15.23 0.34
N ALA A 28 26.25 14.30 -0.48
CA ALA A 28 26.38 14.35 -1.93
C ALA A 28 25.69 15.59 -2.52
N ALA A 29 24.48 15.92 -2.06
CA ALA A 29 23.74 17.09 -2.53
C ALA A 29 24.44 18.41 -2.16
N VAL A 30 24.97 18.51 -0.94
CA VAL A 30 25.72 19.69 -0.48
C VAL A 30 27.00 19.88 -1.29
N LEU A 31 27.78 18.81 -1.51
CA LEU A 31 29.02 18.90 -2.28
C LEU A 31 28.77 19.19 -3.76
N LEU A 32 27.68 18.65 -4.34
CA LEU A 32 27.25 18.98 -5.69
C LEU A 32 26.86 20.46 -5.80
N ALA A 33 26.08 20.98 -4.85
CA ALA A 33 25.71 22.39 -4.82
C ALA A 33 26.94 23.30 -4.67
N ALA A 34 27.90 22.92 -3.81
CA ALA A 34 29.15 23.65 -3.64
C ALA A 34 30.01 23.63 -4.92
N ALA A 35 30.08 22.49 -5.62
CA ALA A 35 30.78 22.38 -6.90
C ALA A 35 30.12 23.22 -8.01
N LEU A 36 28.78 23.25 -8.07
CA LEU A 36 28.05 24.10 -9.00
C LEU A 36 28.22 25.59 -8.68
N ALA A 37 28.10 25.97 -7.41
CA ALA A 37 28.33 27.35 -6.97
C ALA A 37 29.76 27.82 -7.29
N ALA A 38 30.76 26.95 -7.14
CA ALA A 38 32.13 27.24 -7.54
C ALA A 38 32.30 27.34 -9.07
N ALA A 39 31.57 26.53 -9.84
CA ALA A 39 31.56 26.62 -11.29
C ALA A 39 30.92 27.92 -11.81
N PHE A 40 29.87 28.42 -11.16
CA PHE A 40 29.25 29.70 -11.47
C PHE A 40 29.98 30.92 -10.88
N GLY A 41 31.10 30.72 -10.18
CA GLY A 41 31.90 31.80 -9.60
C GLY A 41 31.28 32.45 -8.36
N VAL A 42 30.26 31.82 -7.77
CA VAL A 42 29.60 32.29 -6.54
C VAL A 42 30.44 31.95 -5.30
N LEU A 43 31.12 30.80 -5.31
CA LEU A 43 32.06 30.36 -4.27
C LEU A 43 33.47 30.16 -4.86
N PRO A 44 34.57 30.38 -4.13
CA PRO A 44 35.87 29.91 -4.57
C PRO A 44 35.93 28.37 -4.58
N TRP A 45 36.71 27.82 -5.50
CA TRP A 45 37.05 26.39 -5.50
C TRP A 45 37.84 26.04 -4.25
N LEU A 46 37.78 24.77 -3.83
CA LEU A 46 38.62 24.26 -2.75
C LEU A 46 40.10 24.45 -3.13
N ASP A 47 40.82 25.26 -2.37
CA ASP A 47 42.25 25.49 -2.55
C ASP A 47 43.04 24.53 -1.66
N LEU A 48 43.61 23.50 -2.28
CA LEU A 48 44.40 22.48 -1.62
C LEU A 48 45.55 22.07 -2.54
N PRO A 49 46.79 22.52 -2.29
CA PRO A 49 47.92 22.17 -3.13
C PRO A 49 48.26 20.70 -2.93
N LEU A 50 48.13 19.90 -4.00
CA LEU A 50 48.56 18.50 -4.00
C LEU A 50 49.97 18.39 -4.57
N SER A 51 50.85 17.69 -3.88
CA SER A 51 52.18 17.35 -4.38
C SER A 51 52.29 15.85 -4.63
N PHE A 52 52.80 15.46 -5.80
CA PHE A 52 53.19 14.09 -6.08
C PHE A 52 54.68 14.07 -6.44
N GLY A 53 55.51 13.57 -5.53
CA GLY A 53 56.97 13.67 -5.65
C GLY A 53 57.43 15.13 -5.71
N ALA A 54 58.19 15.50 -6.74
CA ALA A 54 58.71 16.86 -6.94
C ALA A 54 57.76 17.80 -7.71
N THR A 55 56.64 17.30 -8.21
CA THR A 55 55.66 18.11 -8.95
C THR A 55 54.52 18.53 -8.03
N THR A 56 54.30 19.85 -7.92
CA THR A 56 53.14 20.43 -7.26
C THR A 56 52.06 20.70 -8.29
N LEU A 57 50.83 20.27 -7.99
CA LEU A 57 49.65 20.48 -8.82
C LEU A 57 48.82 21.63 -8.21
N PRO A 58 48.84 22.84 -8.80
CA PRO A 58 48.17 24.01 -8.24
C PRO A 58 46.65 23.82 -8.09
N ASP A 59 46.02 23.16 -9.06
CA ASP A 59 44.56 22.92 -9.08
C ASP A 59 44.13 21.64 -8.33
N GLY A 60 44.97 21.11 -7.44
CA GLY A 60 44.73 19.84 -6.75
C GLY A 60 43.37 19.77 -6.04
N GLY A 61 42.99 20.84 -5.33
CA GLY A 61 41.73 20.91 -4.60
C GLY A 61 40.49 20.88 -5.49
N ARG A 62 40.56 21.45 -6.70
CA ARG A 62 39.46 21.39 -7.70
C ARG A 62 39.21 19.96 -8.17
N TYR A 63 40.27 19.23 -8.52
CA TYR A 63 40.15 17.83 -8.95
C TYR A 63 39.63 16.95 -7.80
N LEU A 64 40.10 17.19 -6.57
CA LEU A 64 39.63 16.47 -5.39
C LEU A 64 38.14 16.72 -5.13
N GLN A 65 37.69 17.98 -5.18
CA GLN A 65 36.30 18.34 -4.95
C GLN A 65 35.36 17.68 -5.97
N ILE A 66 35.72 17.71 -7.26
CA ILE A 66 34.94 17.07 -8.32
C ILE A 66 34.95 15.55 -8.16
N GLY A 67 36.11 14.96 -7.88
CA GLY A 67 36.27 13.51 -7.70
C GLY A 67 35.45 12.97 -6.53
N VAL A 68 35.51 13.61 -5.36
CA VAL A 68 34.75 13.22 -4.17
C VAL A 68 33.24 13.38 -4.39
N THR A 69 32.83 14.46 -5.06
CA THR A 69 31.42 14.69 -5.41
C THR A 69 30.89 13.59 -6.33
N GLY A 70 31.63 13.26 -7.39
CA GLY A 70 31.28 12.17 -8.31
C GLY A 70 31.19 10.82 -7.60
N LEU A 71 32.13 10.51 -6.71
CA LEU A 71 32.13 9.28 -5.91
C LEU A 71 30.89 9.17 -5.02
N LEU A 72 30.51 10.25 -4.34
CA LEU A 72 29.34 10.28 -3.46
C LEU A 72 28.01 10.18 -4.21
N ILE A 73 27.93 10.76 -5.42
CA ILE A 73 26.78 10.60 -6.31
C ILE A 73 26.66 9.13 -6.73
N LEU A 74 27.76 8.51 -7.17
CA LEU A 74 27.77 7.10 -7.55
C LEU A 74 27.35 6.19 -6.38
N LEU A 75 27.87 6.46 -5.18
CA LEU A 75 27.50 5.74 -3.97
C LEU A 75 26.01 5.90 -3.64
N SER A 76 25.46 7.11 -3.81
CA SER A 76 24.04 7.41 -3.60
C SER A 76 23.14 6.68 -4.59
N LEU A 77 23.60 6.44 -5.82
CA LEU A 77 22.87 5.65 -6.82
C LEU A 77 22.97 4.13 -6.57
N TYR A 78 24.08 3.67 -6.01
CA TYR A 78 24.34 2.25 -5.74
C TYR A 78 23.60 1.71 -4.50
N LEU A 79 23.51 2.51 -3.43
CA LEU A 79 22.88 2.11 -2.15
C LEU A 79 21.41 1.65 -2.27
N PRO A 80 20.50 2.35 -2.99
CA PRO A 80 19.11 1.92 -3.16
C PRO A 80 18.97 0.60 -3.93
N ALA A 81 19.86 0.34 -4.91
CA ALA A 81 19.82 -0.85 -5.74
C ALA A 81 20.10 -2.12 -4.91
N ASN A 82 21.08 -2.05 -4.00
CA ASN A 82 21.39 -3.14 -3.09
C ASN A 82 20.28 -3.40 -2.06
N ALA A 83 19.63 -2.36 -1.55
CA ALA A 83 18.49 -2.52 -0.64
C ALA A 83 17.30 -3.21 -1.32
N ARG A 84 17.06 -2.92 -2.61
CA ARG A 84 16.01 -3.58 -3.41
C ARG A 84 16.31 -5.06 -3.62
N MET A 85 17.57 -5.42 -3.85
CA MET A 85 18.03 -6.80 -4.03
C MET A 85 17.86 -7.63 -2.76
N ILE A 86 18.30 -7.11 -1.60
CA ILE A 86 18.14 -7.78 -0.30
C ILE A 86 16.65 -8.00 0.02
N ARG A 87 15.78 -7.04 -0.31
CA ARG A 87 14.33 -7.18 -0.14
C ARG A 87 13.74 -8.32 -0.98
N LEU A 88 14.22 -8.49 -2.21
CA LEU A 88 13.81 -9.61 -3.08
C LEU A 88 14.25 -10.97 -2.50
N GLU A 89 15.47 -11.06 -1.96
CA GLU A 89 15.97 -12.29 -1.33
C GLU A 89 15.18 -12.66 -0.06
N THR A 90 14.81 -11.69 0.78
CA THR A 90 13.94 -11.94 1.93
C THR A 90 12.51 -12.32 1.50
N SER A 91 11.98 -11.70 0.45
CA SER A 91 10.65 -12.02 -0.08
C SER A 91 10.58 -13.43 -0.66
N HIS A 92 11.68 -13.96 -1.22
CA HIS A 92 11.73 -15.32 -1.75
C HIS A 92 11.90 -16.38 -0.64
N ARG A 93 12.38 -15.98 0.55
CA ARG A 93 12.47 -16.86 1.74
C ARG A 93 11.16 -16.93 2.52
N ASP A 94 10.27 -15.96 2.36
CA ASP A 94 8.97 -15.86 3.04
C ASP A 94 7.92 -16.86 2.50
N PHE A 95 8.21 -17.54 1.38
CA PHE A 95 7.34 -18.57 0.80
C PHE A 95 7.53 -19.97 1.41
N ARG A 96 8.46 -20.15 2.37
CA ARG A 96 8.56 -21.39 3.16
C ARG A 96 7.72 -21.24 4.41
N VAL A 97 6.55 -21.87 4.41
CA VAL A 97 5.66 -22.17 5.55
C VAL A 97 6.30 -21.85 6.90
N ARG A 98 5.82 -20.79 7.58
CA ARG A 98 6.34 -20.39 8.89
C ARG A 98 5.87 -21.41 9.93
N MET A 99 6.73 -21.76 10.90
CA MET A 99 6.39 -22.69 11.98
C MET A 99 5.14 -22.25 12.78
N GLU A 100 4.87 -20.94 12.79
CA GLU A 100 3.66 -20.32 13.36
C GLU A 100 2.38 -20.72 12.61
N ASP A 101 2.44 -20.86 11.28
CA ASP A 101 1.32 -21.30 10.45
C ASP A 101 1.04 -22.78 10.65
N VAL A 102 2.10 -23.59 10.79
CA VAL A 102 2.01 -25.02 11.13
C VAL A 102 1.43 -25.19 12.54
N ALA A 103 1.90 -24.42 13.53
CA ALA A 103 1.39 -24.48 14.89
C ALA A 103 -0.09 -24.07 14.97
N ARG A 104 -0.50 -23.06 14.19
CA ARG A 104 -1.89 -22.61 14.10
C ARG A 104 -2.79 -23.62 13.40
N ALA A 105 -2.33 -24.23 12.31
CA ALA A 105 -3.04 -25.31 11.63
C ALA A 105 -3.17 -26.55 12.53
N TYR A 106 -2.09 -26.95 13.20
CA TYR A 106 -2.08 -28.05 14.16
C TYR A 106 -3.03 -27.78 15.33
N ALA A 107 -3.00 -26.58 15.92
CA ALA A 107 -3.92 -26.20 17.00
C ALA A 107 -5.39 -26.20 16.55
N ALA A 108 -5.69 -25.77 15.32
CA ALA A 108 -7.04 -25.82 14.77
C ALA A 108 -7.53 -27.26 14.59
N CYS A 109 -6.70 -28.15 14.01
CA CYS A 109 -7.03 -29.56 13.89
C CYS A 109 -7.19 -30.24 15.26
N HIS A 110 -6.29 -29.95 16.21
CA HIS A 110 -6.35 -30.56 17.54
C HIS A 110 -7.53 -30.06 18.38
N LYS A 111 -7.98 -28.83 18.15
CA LYS A 111 -9.22 -28.31 18.73
C LYS A 111 -10.45 -29.03 18.15
N ALA A 112 -10.50 -29.22 16.83
CA ALA A 112 -11.58 -29.95 16.17
C ALA A 112 -11.65 -31.43 16.59
N ASP A 113 -10.51 -32.11 16.69
CA ASP A 113 -10.44 -33.51 17.17
C ASP A 113 -10.91 -33.65 18.62
N ARG A 114 -10.53 -32.70 19.49
CA ARG A 114 -10.98 -32.70 20.89
C ARG A 114 -12.47 -32.40 21.00
N GLU A 115 -13.01 -31.50 20.19
CA GLU A 115 -14.46 -31.23 20.15
C GLU A 115 -15.27 -32.49 19.79
N GLY A 116 -14.76 -33.33 18.89
CA GLY A 116 -15.38 -34.61 18.54
C GLY A 116 -15.32 -35.67 19.65
N PHE A 117 -14.16 -35.85 20.30
CA PHE A 117 -14.00 -36.85 21.36
C PHE A 117 -14.78 -36.48 22.64
N PHE A 118 -14.86 -35.19 23.00
CA PHE A 118 -15.73 -34.72 24.10
C PHE A 118 -17.21 -34.64 23.72
N GLY A 119 -17.57 -34.86 22.46
CA GLY A 119 -18.96 -34.97 22.01
C GLY A 119 -19.61 -36.28 22.49
N LEU A 120 -18.89 -37.39 22.36
CA LEU A 120 -19.37 -38.73 22.72
C LEU A 120 -19.77 -38.85 24.19
N ASP A 121 -18.93 -38.38 25.11
CA ASP A 121 -19.25 -38.41 26.56
C ASP A 121 -20.49 -37.57 26.88
N ARG A 122 -20.64 -36.39 26.25
CA ARG A 122 -21.79 -35.50 26.44
C ARG A 122 -23.08 -36.08 25.84
N GLU A 123 -22.99 -36.77 24.71
CA GLU A 123 -24.12 -37.48 24.11
C GLU A 123 -24.57 -38.64 25.00
N PHE A 124 -23.63 -39.40 25.56
CA PHE A 124 -23.92 -40.46 26.52
C PHE A 124 -24.59 -39.93 27.80
N ASP A 125 -24.06 -38.84 28.38
CA ASP A 125 -24.66 -38.21 29.54
C ASP A 125 -26.08 -37.68 29.25
N ALA A 126 -26.30 -37.10 28.07
CA ALA A 126 -27.62 -36.61 27.66
C ALA A 126 -28.63 -37.75 27.44
N VAL A 127 -28.21 -38.90 26.87
CA VAL A 127 -29.06 -40.09 26.78
C VAL A 127 -29.38 -40.64 28.17
N ARG A 128 -28.39 -40.66 29.07
CA ARG A 128 -28.55 -41.18 30.44
C ARG A 128 -29.48 -40.31 31.28
N GLU A 129 -29.34 -38.99 31.22
CA GLU A 129 -30.24 -38.03 31.88
C GLU A 129 -31.68 -38.20 31.38
N ARG A 130 -31.84 -38.38 30.06
CA ARG A 130 -33.16 -38.59 29.44
C ARG A 130 -33.78 -39.93 29.83
N TYR A 131 -32.97 -40.98 29.90
CA TYR A 131 -33.40 -42.30 30.37
C TYR A 131 -33.86 -42.26 31.83
N ALA A 132 -33.09 -41.62 32.72
CA ALA A 132 -33.46 -41.43 34.12
C ALA A 132 -34.81 -40.68 34.26
N PHE A 133 -34.99 -39.63 33.46
CA PHE A 133 -36.27 -38.90 33.41
C PHE A 133 -37.45 -39.78 32.97
N LEU A 134 -37.27 -40.65 31.98
CA LEU A 134 -38.33 -41.57 31.53
C LEU A 134 -38.62 -42.67 32.56
N GLN A 135 -37.61 -43.11 33.29
CA GLN A 135 -37.71 -44.13 34.32
C GLN A 135 -38.50 -43.64 35.56
N GLU A 136 -38.40 -42.36 35.90
CA GLU A 136 -39.14 -41.73 37.00
C GLU A 136 -40.58 -41.35 36.62
N HIS A 137 -41.00 -41.56 35.37
CA HIS A 137 -42.32 -41.15 34.89
C HIS A 137 -43.41 -42.18 35.28
N PRO A 138 -44.47 -41.77 35.99
CA PRO A 138 -45.46 -42.68 36.58
C PRO A 138 -46.25 -43.51 35.56
N GLU A 139 -46.36 -43.06 34.31
CA GLU A 139 -47.05 -43.80 33.23
C GLU A 139 -46.14 -44.79 32.48
N LEU A 140 -44.82 -44.74 32.71
CA LEU A 140 -43.83 -45.54 31.98
C LEU A 140 -43.18 -46.63 32.84
N GLU A 141 -43.58 -46.74 34.12
CA GLU A 141 -43.01 -47.65 35.12
C GLU A 141 -43.10 -49.13 34.73
N THR A 142 -44.13 -49.51 33.95
CA THR A 142 -44.35 -50.88 33.47
C THR A 142 -43.59 -51.23 32.18
N LEU A 143 -42.90 -50.29 31.56
CA LEU A 143 -42.19 -50.54 30.30
C LEU A 143 -40.84 -51.21 30.54
N GLU A 144 -40.45 -52.08 29.61
CA GLU A 144 -39.15 -52.75 29.68
C GLU A 144 -37.99 -51.75 29.51
N PRO A 145 -36.85 -51.94 30.21
CA PRO A 145 -35.69 -51.06 30.15
C PRO A 145 -35.19 -50.76 28.72
N GLN A 146 -35.24 -51.75 27.82
CA GLN A 146 -34.79 -51.60 26.43
C GLN A 146 -35.67 -50.62 25.62
N ILE A 147 -36.97 -50.52 25.95
CA ILE A 147 -37.89 -49.59 25.30
C ILE A 147 -37.67 -48.17 25.79
N LEU A 148 -37.37 -48.00 27.08
CA LEU A 148 -37.03 -46.69 27.67
C LEU A 148 -35.70 -46.15 27.12
N GLU A 149 -34.72 -47.02 26.90
CA GLU A 149 -33.43 -46.64 26.29
C GLU A 149 -33.60 -46.18 24.84
N LEU A 150 -34.35 -46.95 24.04
CA LEU A 150 -34.64 -46.57 22.66
C LEU A 150 -35.44 -45.26 22.58
N ALA A 151 -36.42 -45.08 23.47
CA ALA A 151 -37.18 -43.83 23.55
C ALA A 151 -36.33 -42.63 23.95
N ALA A 152 -35.37 -42.81 24.88
CA ALA A 152 -34.42 -41.77 25.27
C ALA A 152 -33.53 -41.34 24.09
N GLN A 153 -32.98 -42.31 23.34
CA GLN A 153 -32.16 -42.08 22.16
C GLN A 153 -32.94 -41.35 21.06
N MET A 154 -34.10 -41.89 20.66
CA MET A 154 -34.96 -41.29 19.62
C MET A 154 -35.47 -39.88 20.00
N SER A 155 -35.72 -39.63 21.29
CA SER A 155 -36.10 -38.31 21.79
C SER A 155 -34.97 -37.29 21.66
N LEU A 156 -33.73 -37.71 21.88
CA LEU A 156 -32.56 -36.84 21.76
C LEU A 156 -32.30 -36.47 20.29
N GLU A 157 -32.34 -37.45 19.39
CA GLU A 157 -32.21 -37.22 17.94
C GLU A 157 -33.30 -36.26 17.42
N SER A 158 -34.54 -36.49 17.82
CA SER A 158 -35.67 -35.63 17.44
C SER A 158 -35.49 -34.20 17.96
N ARG A 159 -34.95 -34.03 19.17
CA ARG A 159 -34.66 -32.71 19.77
C ARG A 159 -33.51 -32.02 19.03
N GLN A 160 -32.44 -32.73 18.70
CA GLN A 160 -31.31 -32.18 17.95
C GLN A 160 -31.72 -31.73 16.56
N LEU A 161 -32.57 -32.50 15.87
CA LEU A 161 -33.16 -32.12 14.59
C LEU A 161 -34.04 -30.87 14.72
N ALA A 162 -34.94 -30.83 15.70
CA ALA A 162 -35.81 -29.68 15.94
C ALA A 162 -35.02 -28.40 16.31
N GLN A 163 -33.91 -28.54 17.05
CA GLN A 163 -33.04 -27.41 17.38
C GLN A 163 -32.24 -26.93 16.17
N SER A 164 -31.72 -27.83 15.35
CA SER A 164 -30.91 -27.49 14.18
C SER A 164 -31.77 -26.89 13.07
N PHE A 165 -32.92 -27.51 12.79
CA PHE A 165 -33.88 -27.14 11.76
C PHE A 165 -35.13 -26.50 12.34
N SER A 166 -34.97 -25.59 13.31
CA SER A 166 -36.11 -24.85 13.81
C SER A 166 -36.65 -23.94 12.69
N VAL A 167 -37.97 -23.85 12.58
CA VAL A 167 -38.65 -22.97 11.61
C VAL A 167 -38.13 -21.53 11.73
N GLU A 168 -37.89 -21.07 12.95
CA GLU A 168 -37.35 -19.74 13.22
C GLU A 168 -35.94 -19.52 12.63
N LYS A 169 -35.04 -20.52 12.75
CA LYS A 169 -33.69 -20.45 12.19
C LYS A 169 -33.72 -20.41 10.66
N ILE A 170 -34.59 -21.22 10.05
CA ILE A 170 -34.76 -21.27 8.60
C ILE A 170 -35.32 -19.94 8.08
N GLU A 171 -36.36 -19.38 8.72
CA GLU A 171 -36.92 -18.08 8.34
C GLU A 171 -35.91 -16.93 8.54
N ARG A 172 -35.07 -17.00 9.57
CA ARG A 172 -33.98 -16.02 9.78
C ARG A 172 -32.94 -16.11 8.67
N ALA A 173 -32.52 -17.32 8.30
CA ALA A 173 -31.59 -17.54 7.21
C ALA A 173 -32.17 -17.04 5.87
N ARG A 174 -33.45 -17.32 5.59
CA ARG A 174 -34.13 -16.81 4.39
C ARG A 174 -34.16 -15.28 4.35
N ARG A 175 -34.53 -14.63 5.46
CA ARG A 175 -34.52 -13.16 5.55
C ARG A 175 -33.13 -12.57 5.34
N PHE A 176 -32.10 -13.19 5.89
CA PHE A 176 -30.71 -12.77 5.67
C PHE A 176 -30.32 -12.86 4.19
N LEU A 177 -30.65 -13.98 3.52
CA LEU A 177 -30.36 -14.13 2.09
C LEU A 177 -31.12 -13.13 1.23
N GLN A 178 -32.39 -12.85 1.55
CA GLN A 178 -33.18 -11.82 0.87
C GLN A 178 -32.56 -10.42 1.05
N GLN A 179 -32.14 -10.08 2.26
CA GLN A 179 -31.44 -8.82 2.54
C GLN A 179 -30.14 -8.70 1.74
N ARG A 180 -29.35 -9.77 1.69
CA ARG A 180 -28.09 -9.82 0.93
C ARG A 180 -28.33 -9.68 -0.58
N GLN A 181 -29.40 -10.27 -1.11
CA GLN A 181 -29.77 -10.08 -2.51
C GLN A 181 -30.07 -8.60 -2.79
N HIS A 182 -30.86 -7.95 -1.93
CA HIS A 182 -31.19 -6.54 -2.10
C HIS A 182 -29.96 -5.62 -2.01
N GLU A 183 -29.00 -5.96 -1.16
CA GLU A 183 -27.70 -5.28 -1.09
C GLU A 183 -26.87 -5.44 -2.37
N ILE A 184 -26.87 -6.64 -2.98
CA ILE A 184 -26.19 -6.90 -4.25
C ILE A 184 -26.81 -6.07 -5.37
N ASP A 185 -28.14 -6.07 -5.48
CA ASP A 185 -28.85 -5.29 -6.51
C ASP A 185 -28.54 -3.79 -6.37
N GLY A 186 -28.52 -3.28 -5.14
CA GLY A 186 -28.13 -1.91 -4.85
C GLY A 186 -26.67 -1.61 -5.23
N PHE A 187 -25.76 -2.55 -5.01
CA PHE A 187 -24.35 -2.40 -5.38
C PHE A 187 -24.14 -2.41 -6.90
N GLU A 188 -24.85 -3.28 -7.62
CA GLU A 188 -24.85 -3.34 -9.09
C GLU A 188 -25.30 -2.00 -9.68
N ALA A 189 -26.41 -1.43 -9.18
CA ALA A 189 -26.88 -0.11 -9.60
C ALA A 189 -25.89 1.04 -9.30
N HIS A 190 -25.02 0.89 -8.29
CA HIS A 190 -23.93 1.85 -8.05
C HIS A 190 -22.79 1.68 -9.07
N LEU A 191 -22.41 0.45 -9.39
CA LEU A 191 -21.37 0.18 -10.38
C LEU A 191 -21.76 0.68 -11.77
N ASP A 192 -23.03 0.52 -12.16
CA ASP A 192 -23.48 0.99 -13.48
C ASP A 192 -23.47 2.52 -13.57
N ARG A 193 -23.86 3.22 -12.49
CA ARG A 193 -23.72 4.68 -12.42
C ARG A 193 -22.26 5.12 -12.50
N ALA A 194 -21.36 4.44 -11.80
CA ALA A 194 -19.93 4.74 -11.86
C ALA A 194 -19.35 4.52 -13.26
N ARG A 195 -19.74 3.43 -13.94
CA ARG A 195 -19.34 3.15 -15.33
C ARG A 195 -19.82 4.23 -16.29
N ALA A 196 -21.09 4.64 -16.18
CA ALA A 196 -21.65 5.71 -17.00
C ALA A 196 -20.88 7.03 -16.80
N ALA A 197 -20.58 7.39 -15.55
CA ALA A 197 -19.81 8.59 -15.23
C ALA A 197 -18.38 8.51 -15.81
N CYS A 198 -17.70 7.37 -15.71
CA CYS A 198 -16.37 7.20 -16.31
C CYS A 198 -16.39 7.35 -17.84
N ALA A 199 -17.41 6.78 -18.51
CA ALA A 199 -17.58 6.93 -19.95
C ALA A 199 -17.83 8.39 -20.34
N GLU A 200 -18.69 9.10 -19.61
CA GLU A 200 -18.95 10.53 -19.81
C GLU A 200 -17.68 11.36 -19.65
N LEU A 201 -16.92 11.15 -18.57
CA LEU A 201 -15.66 11.87 -18.32
C LEU A 201 -14.61 11.62 -19.42
N THR A 202 -14.59 10.42 -19.99
CA THR A 202 -13.66 10.10 -21.08
C THR A 202 -14.01 10.88 -22.35
N VAL A 203 -15.30 10.93 -22.70
CA VAL A 203 -15.78 11.73 -23.84
C VAL A 203 -15.53 13.23 -23.62
N LEU A 204 -15.79 13.74 -22.41
CA LEU A 204 -15.51 15.14 -22.08
C LEU A 204 -14.03 15.47 -22.17
N ALA A 205 -13.14 14.57 -21.74
CA ALA A 205 -11.70 14.78 -21.84
C ALA A 205 -11.23 14.86 -23.30
N GLU A 206 -11.72 13.97 -24.16
CA GLU A 206 -11.41 13.98 -25.61
C GLU A 206 -11.91 15.27 -26.27
N GLN A 207 -13.13 15.72 -25.93
CA GLN A 207 -13.67 16.98 -26.43
C GLN A 207 -12.82 18.20 -26.03
N VAL A 208 -12.35 18.24 -24.79
CA VAL A 208 -11.47 19.34 -24.32
C VAL A 208 -10.15 19.32 -25.06
N GLU A 209 -9.54 18.15 -25.28
CA GLU A 209 -8.29 18.03 -26.03
C GLU A 209 -8.44 18.54 -27.48
N ASP A 210 -9.51 18.14 -28.17
CA ASP A 210 -9.83 18.62 -29.51
C ASP A 210 -10.05 20.14 -29.56
N GLU A 211 -10.74 20.70 -28.56
CA GLU A 211 -10.96 22.13 -28.44
C GLU A 211 -9.65 22.90 -28.19
N GLU A 212 -8.78 22.40 -27.32
CA GLU A 212 -7.48 22.99 -27.04
C GLU A 212 -6.59 23.02 -28.29
N ILE A 213 -6.57 21.94 -29.07
CA ILE A 213 -5.85 21.87 -30.36
C ILE A 213 -6.39 22.95 -31.30
N ARG A 214 -7.71 23.02 -31.48
CA ARG A 214 -8.37 24.02 -32.36
C ARG A 214 -8.09 25.46 -31.91
N LEU A 215 -8.14 25.73 -30.60
CA LEU A 215 -7.82 27.05 -30.05
C LEU A 215 -6.34 27.40 -30.24
N GLY A 216 -5.44 26.43 -30.11
CA GLY A 216 -4.02 26.58 -30.39
C GLY A 216 -3.74 26.97 -31.85
N GLU A 217 -4.42 26.32 -32.81
CA GLU A 217 -4.34 26.67 -34.23
C GLU A 217 -4.88 28.07 -34.50
N LYS A 218 -6.05 28.41 -33.95
CA LYS A 218 -6.64 29.74 -34.10
C LYS A 218 -5.71 30.83 -33.57
N ARG A 219 -5.06 30.60 -32.42
CA ARG A 219 -4.06 31.52 -31.85
C ARG A 219 -2.89 31.73 -32.82
N ARG A 220 -2.30 30.64 -33.35
CA ARG A 220 -1.18 30.72 -34.31
C ARG A 220 -1.58 31.49 -35.57
N ALA A 221 -2.78 31.27 -36.08
CA ALA A 221 -3.30 31.99 -37.24
C ALA A 221 -3.41 33.51 -36.98
N VAL A 222 -3.94 33.91 -35.82
CA VAL A 222 -4.03 35.32 -35.41
C VAL A 222 -2.64 35.94 -35.24
N GLU A 223 -1.70 35.24 -34.59
CA GLU A 223 -0.32 35.71 -34.46
C GLU A 223 0.35 35.91 -35.83
N HIS A 224 0.12 34.99 -36.77
CA HIS A 224 0.64 35.08 -38.12
C HIS A 224 0.05 36.28 -38.88
N GLN A 225 -1.28 36.47 -38.82
CA GLN A 225 -1.96 37.62 -39.43
C GLN A 225 -1.46 38.95 -38.85
N LEU A 226 -1.31 39.05 -37.53
CA LEU A 226 -0.79 40.23 -36.86
C LEU A 226 0.65 40.54 -37.30
N ARG A 227 1.51 39.52 -37.36
CA ARG A 227 2.89 39.71 -37.85
C ARG A 227 2.93 40.19 -39.29
N ALA A 228 2.13 39.59 -40.17
CA ALA A 228 2.05 40.02 -41.57
C ALA A 228 1.68 41.50 -41.68
N ALA A 229 0.64 41.94 -40.95
CA ALA A 229 0.20 43.34 -40.94
C ALA A 229 1.26 44.29 -40.38
N LEU A 230 1.96 43.91 -39.31
CA LEU A 230 2.99 44.75 -38.69
C LEU A 230 4.24 44.87 -39.58
N THR A 231 4.62 43.79 -40.27
CA THR A 231 5.70 43.84 -41.27
C THR A 231 5.35 44.76 -42.43
N GLU A 232 4.10 44.75 -42.93
CA GLU A 232 3.64 45.67 -43.98
C GLU A 232 3.72 47.14 -43.54
N LEU A 233 3.47 47.41 -42.26
CA LEU A 233 3.60 48.74 -41.64
C LEU A 233 5.04 49.14 -41.29
N GLY A 234 6.04 48.30 -41.58
CA GLY A 234 7.46 48.59 -41.33
C GLY A 234 7.94 48.32 -39.91
N PHE A 235 7.15 47.62 -39.08
CA PHE A 235 7.53 47.22 -37.73
C PHE A 235 7.98 45.75 -37.70
N GLU A 236 9.26 45.48 -37.48
CA GLU A 236 9.74 44.11 -37.25
C GLU A 236 9.46 43.67 -35.81
N LEU A 237 8.58 42.69 -35.63
CA LEU A 237 8.47 41.98 -34.35
C LEU A 237 9.69 41.07 -34.17
N ARG A 238 10.62 41.46 -33.30
CA ARG A 238 11.68 40.54 -32.84
C ARG A 238 11.04 39.30 -32.21
N HIS A 239 11.30 38.15 -32.81
CA HIS A 239 10.88 36.85 -32.31
C HIS A 239 11.56 36.59 -30.95
N ARG A 240 10.78 36.46 -29.87
CA ARG A 240 11.24 35.79 -28.64
C ARG A 240 10.80 34.33 -28.75
N PRO A 241 11.72 33.35 -28.87
CA PRO A 241 11.35 31.94 -28.96
C PRO A 241 10.61 31.50 -27.68
N ALA A 242 9.63 30.62 -27.85
CA ALA A 242 8.70 30.17 -26.80
C ALA A 242 9.32 29.23 -25.75
N ASP A 243 10.65 29.08 -25.72
CA ASP A 243 11.37 28.11 -24.88
C ASP A 243 12.12 28.76 -23.69
N GLU A 244 11.75 30.00 -23.35
CA GLU A 244 12.19 30.60 -22.09
C GLU A 244 11.18 30.29 -20.98
N PRO A 245 11.60 29.66 -19.86
CA PRO A 245 10.72 29.44 -18.72
C PRO A 245 10.24 30.80 -18.19
N ARG A 246 8.91 30.93 -18.09
CA ARG A 246 8.25 32.11 -17.53
C ARG A 246 8.57 32.21 -16.05
N VAL A 247 9.66 32.90 -15.70
CA VAL A 247 9.92 33.30 -14.32
C VAL A 247 8.92 34.40 -13.97
N ILE A 248 7.81 33.99 -13.35
CA ILE A 248 6.91 34.91 -12.68
C ILE A 248 7.60 35.28 -11.36
N THR A 249 8.33 36.39 -11.35
CA THR A 249 8.67 37.06 -10.09
C THR A 249 7.38 37.61 -9.50
N MET A 250 6.84 36.89 -8.52
CA MET A 250 5.88 37.45 -7.57
C MET A 250 6.61 38.57 -6.82
N HIS A 251 6.45 39.82 -7.26
CA HIS A 251 6.72 40.96 -6.40
C HIS A 251 5.71 40.88 -5.26
N THR A 252 6.19 40.46 -4.09
CA THR A 252 5.44 40.63 -2.86
C THR A 252 5.27 42.13 -2.66
N ALA A 253 4.01 42.55 -2.55
CA ALA A 253 3.64 43.93 -2.37
C ALA A 253 4.37 44.51 -1.15
N SER A 254 4.95 45.69 -1.34
CA SER A 254 5.51 46.54 -0.30
C SER A 254 4.48 46.80 0.79
N SER A 255 4.82 46.46 2.03
CA SER A 255 4.19 47.04 3.21
C SER A 255 4.88 48.38 3.52
N PRO A 256 4.13 49.48 3.72
CA PRO A 256 4.68 50.80 4.04
C PRO A 256 4.82 50.98 5.56
N ALA A 257 5.94 51.55 6.00
CA ALA A 257 6.23 52.18 7.31
C ALA A 257 7.75 52.37 7.36
N GLU A 258 8.39 53.50 7.61
CA GLU A 258 8.05 54.87 8.05
C GLU A 258 9.14 55.78 7.47
#